data_AF-A0A0W0W4R2-F1
#
_entry.id   AF-A0A0W0W4R2-F1
#
_cell.length_a   1.000
_cell.length_b   1.000
_cell.length_c   1.000
_cell.angle_alpha   90.00
_cell.angle_beta   90.00
_cell.angle_gamma   90.00
#
_symmetry.space_group_name_H-M   'P 1'
#
loop_
_entity.id
_entity.type
_entity.pdbx_description
1 polymer ?
#
loop_
_entity_poly.entity_id
_entity_poly.type
_entity_poly.pdbx_seq_one_letter_code
_entity_poly.pdbx_strand_id
1 'polypeptide(L)'
;MKLINAFIMALVCFFGSTQSFAAKKILTLGPPPRGLECQEIYEIASPPKSTQEIFNSTQSICTQKGGLNVLSETYGDLRQPQGVILSCVGDTPNRVVFACYFPAN
;
A
#
# COMPACT_ATOMS: atom_id res chain seq x y z
N MET A 1 26.46 33.51 -17.57
CA MET A 1 26.45 32.70 -16.33
C MET A 1 25.07 32.71 -15.64
N LYS A 2 23.96 32.45 -16.35
CA LYS A 2 22.61 32.34 -15.75
C LYS A 2 21.90 31.02 -16.05
N LEU A 3 22.41 30.25 -17.02
CA LEU A 3 21.84 28.97 -17.46
C LEU A 3 22.30 27.76 -16.62
N ILE A 4 23.42 27.87 -15.92
CA ILE A 4 24.00 26.75 -15.16
C ILE A 4 23.25 26.56 -13.82
N ASN A 5 22.80 27.64 -13.17
CA ASN A 5 22.07 27.55 -11.90
C ASN A 5 20.67 26.94 -12.03
N ALA A 6 20.03 27.03 -13.19
CA ALA A 6 18.72 26.42 -13.42
C ALA A 6 18.81 24.88 -13.53
N PHE A 7 19.94 24.37 -14.00
CA PHE A 7 20.14 22.92 -14.18
C PHE A 7 20.40 22.19 -12.86
N ILE A 8 21.06 22.87 -11.91
CA ILE A 8 21.35 22.30 -10.58
C ILE A 8 20.07 22.18 -9.73
N MET A 9 19.15 23.14 -9.83
CA MET A 9 17.85 23.11 -9.15
C MET A 9 16.94 21.97 -9.65
N ALA A 10 16.97 21.65 -10.95
CA ALA A 10 16.21 20.55 -11.52
C ALA A 10 16.73 19.16 -11.08
N LEU A 11 18.05 19.03 -10.85
CA LEU A 11 18.63 17.77 -10.38
C LEU A 11 18.26 17.47 -8.93
N VAL A 12 18.22 18.47 -8.05
CA VAL A 12 17.85 18.29 -6.63
C VAL A 12 16.39 17.83 -6.48
N CYS A 13 15.49 18.26 -7.36
CA CYS A 13 14.09 17.80 -7.35
C CYS A 13 13.90 16.37 -7.87
N PHE A 14 14.83 15.83 -8.68
CA PHE A 14 14.73 14.48 -9.22
C PHE A 14 15.24 13.40 -8.26
N PHE A 15 16.14 13.75 -7.33
CA PHE A 15 16.70 12.80 -6.34
C PHE A 15 15.99 12.81 -4.98
N GLY A 16 15.00 13.69 -4.77
CA GLY A 16 14.30 13.84 -3.48
C GLY A 16 13.08 12.94 -3.26
N SER A 17 12.69 12.10 -4.22
CA SER A 17 11.44 11.34 -4.18
C SER A 17 11.58 9.89 -3.71
N THR A 18 12.67 9.51 -3.04
CA THR A 18 12.68 8.28 -2.24
C THR A 18 12.13 8.57 -0.85
N GLN A 19 10.83 8.88 -0.78
CA GLN A 19 10.10 8.78 0.48
C GLN A 19 10.07 7.30 0.86
N SER A 20 11.10 6.87 1.59
CA SER A 20 11.06 5.63 2.35
C SER A 20 10.02 5.85 3.44
N PHE A 21 8.75 5.57 3.10
CA PHE A 21 7.67 5.51 4.07
C PHE A 21 8.05 4.40 5.03
N ALA A 22 8.62 4.81 6.16
CA ALA A 22 8.88 3.96 7.29
C ALA A 22 7.59 3.19 7.56
N ALA A 23 7.63 1.88 7.28
CA ALA A 23 6.62 0.89 7.61
C ALA A 23 6.45 0.92 9.13
N LYS A 24 5.64 1.85 9.60
CA LYS A 24 5.36 2.08 11.00
C LYS A 24 4.33 1.03 11.40
N LYS A 25 4.78 -0.22 11.48
CA LYS A 25 4.21 -1.36 12.24
C LYS A 25 2.76 -1.12 12.67
N ILE A 26 1.83 -1.09 11.72
CA ILE A 26 0.40 -0.99 11.97
C ILE A 26 -0.12 -2.42 11.95
N LEU A 27 -0.32 -2.93 13.17
CA LEU A 27 -1.17 -4.07 13.53
C LEU A 27 -0.49 -5.45 13.52
N THR A 28 0.31 -5.70 14.57
CA THR A 28 0.68 -7.06 15.02
C THR A 28 -0.45 -7.66 15.90
N LEU A 29 -1.67 -7.71 15.37
CA LEU A 29 -2.85 -8.34 16.00
C LEU A 29 -3.50 -9.34 15.02
N GLY A 30 -2.70 -10.29 14.51
CA GLY A 30 -3.18 -11.33 13.60
C GLY A 30 -3.72 -10.82 12.25
N PRO A 31 -4.03 -11.72 11.31
CA PRO A 31 -4.65 -11.32 10.06
C PRO A 31 -6.05 -10.75 10.34
N PRO A 32 -6.40 -9.56 9.81
CA PRO A 32 -7.76 -9.05 9.95
C PRO A 32 -8.75 -10.06 9.35
N PRO A 33 -9.95 -10.22 9.94
CA PRO A 33 -10.98 -11.06 9.36
C PRO A 33 -11.25 -10.59 7.92
N ARG A 34 -11.45 -11.52 6.99
CA ARG A 34 -11.81 -11.22 5.60
C ARG A 34 -13.14 -10.48 5.59
N GLY A 35 -13.10 -9.14 5.55
CA GLY A 35 -14.27 -8.30 5.33
C GLY A 35 -14.83 -8.49 3.91
N LEU A 36 -16.06 -8.02 3.68
CA LEU A 36 -16.71 -8.06 2.36
C LEU A 36 -15.84 -7.37 1.29
N GLU A 37 -15.12 -6.33 1.69
CA GLU A 37 -14.15 -5.60 0.87
C GLU A 37 -13.03 -6.49 0.34
N CYS A 38 -12.57 -7.46 1.12
CA CYS A 38 -11.43 -8.29 0.75
C CYS A 38 -11.77 -9.28 -0.37
N GLN A 39 -13.01 -9.77 -0.37
CA GLN A 39 -13.52 -10.60 -1.45
C GLN A 39 -13.73 -9.77 -2.71
N GLU A 40 -14.36 -8.60 -2.60
CA GLU A 40 -14.57 -7.69 -3.72
C GLU A 40 -13.24 -7.30 -4.38
N ILE A 41 -12.24 -6.87 -3.58
CA ILE A 41 -10.87 -6.56 -4.03
C ILE A 41 -10.29 -7.73 -4.83
N TYR A 42 -10.38 -8.94 -4.30
CA TYR A 42 -9.83 -10.12 -4.95
C TYR A 42 -10.56 -10.42 -6.26
N GLU A 43 -11.88 -10.27 -6.31
CA GLU A 43 -12.70 -10.54 -7.50
C GLU A 43 -12.42 -9.54 -8.62
N ILE A 44 -12.32 -8.24 -8.30
CA ILE A 44 -12.09 -7.18 -9.30
C ILE A 44 -10.64 -7.07 -9.78
N ALA A 45 -9.67 -7.63 -9.04
CA ALA A 45 -8.26 -7.60 -9.44
C ALA A 45 -8.05 -8.24 -10.83
N SER A 46 -7.24 -7.64 -11.69
CA SER A 46 -6.99 -8.21 -13.02
C SER A 46 -6.32 -9.59 -12.90
N PRO A 47 -6.59 -10.55 -13.81
CA PRO A 47 -5.76 -11.74 -13.96
C PRO A 47 -4.41 -11.38 -14.60
N PRO A 48 -3.27 -11.93 -14.12
CA PRO A 48 -3.15 -12.81 -12.97
C PRO A 48 -3.30 -12.05 -11.65
N LYS A 49 -3.91 -12.70 -10.64
CA LYS A 49 -4.15 -12.16 -9.29
C LYS A 49 -2.85 -11.98 -8.50
N SER A 50 -1.95 -11.13 -9.00
CA SER A 50 -0.67 -10.80 -8.38
C SER A 50 -0.87 -9.83 -7.23
N THR A 51 0.11 -9.75 -6.34
CA THR A 51 0.11 -8.75 -5.25
C THR A 51 -0.06 -7.33 -5.76
N GLN A 52 0.51 -7.00 -6.92
CA GLN A 52 0.37 -5.68 -7.53
C GLN A 52 -1.06 -5.40 -7.99
N GLU A 53 -1.70 -6.35 -8.66
CA GLU A 53 -3.09 -6.18 -9.12
C GLU A 53 -4.06 -6.11 -7.93
N ILE A 54 -3.83 -6.92 -6.90
CA ILE A 54 -4.59 -6.86 -5.65
C ILE A 54 -4.39 -5.51 -4.95
N PHE A 55 -3.16 -4.98 -4.93
CA PHE A 55 -2.86 -3.65 -4.39
C PHE A 55 -3.58 -2.54 -5.17
N ASN A 56 -3.53 -2.57 -6.50
CA ASN A 56 -4.21 -1.59 -7.35
C ASN A 56 -5.73 -1.57 -7.11
N SER A 57 -6.35 -2.75 -7.02
CA SER A 57 -7.77 -2.88 -6.69
C SER A 57 -8.08 -2.42 -5.27
N THR A 58 -7.21 -2.71 -4.31
CA THR A 58 -7.34 -2.20 -2.93
C THR A 58 -7.30 -0.68 -2.90
N GLN A 59 -6.41 -0.04 -3.66
CA GLN A 59 -6.32 1.41 -3.75
C GLN A 59 -7.60 2.03 -4.32
N SER A 60 -8.17 1.42 -5.35
CA SER A 60 -9.45 1.84 -5.94
C SER A 60 -10.58 1.80 -4.91
N ILE A 61 -10.79 0.66 -4.25
CA ILE A 61 -11.84 0.49 -3.24
C ILE A 61 -11.60 1.38 -2.02
N CYS A 62 -10.34 1.55 -1.61
CA CYS A 62 -9.96 2.44 -0.53
C CYS A 62 -10.41 3.87 -0.81
N THR A 63 -10.15 4.37 -2.01
CA THR A 63 -10.55 5.71 -2.43
C THR A 63 -12.08 5.86 -2.47
N GLN A 64 -12.80 4.85 -2.97
CA GLN A 64 -14.27 4.84 -3.01
C GLN A 64 -14.91 4.87 -1.61
N LYS A 65 -14.25 4.27 -0.62
CA LYS A 65 -14.69 4.25 0.79
C LYS A 65 -14.25 5.50 1.57
N GLY A 66 -13.61 6.47 0.91
CA GLY A 66 -13.13 7.72 1.52
C GLY A 66 -11.78 7.59 2.25
N GLY A 67 -11.06 6.50 2.04
CA GLY A 67 -9.66 6.39 2.43
C GLY A 67 -8.75 7.18 1.48
N LEU A 68 -7.55 7.50 1.94
CA LEU A 68 -6.58 8.28 1.19
C LEU A 68 -5.39 7.44 0.72
N ASN A 69 -5.02 6.40 1.47
CA ASN A 69 -3.83 5.63 1.18
C ASN A 69 -4.01 4.15 1.55
N VAL A 70 -3.23 3.29 0.92
CA VAL A 70 -3.15 1.87 1.23
C VAL A 70 -1.76 1.55 1.76
N LEU A 71 -1.71 1.03 2.99
CA LEU A 71 -0.48 0.51 3.59
C LEU A 71 -0.37 -0.98 3.26
N SER A 72 0.83 -1.41 2.90
CA SER A 72 1.16 -2.80 2.62
C SER A 72 2.18 -3.30 3.63
N GLU A 73 1.84 -4.37 4.35
CA GLU A 73 2.72 -5.04 5.30
C GLU A 73 2.82 -6.52 4.97
N THR A 74 4.03 -7.07 4.96
CA THR A 74 4.24 -8.51 4.82
C THR A 74 3.87 -9.22 6.12
N TYR A 75 3.05 -10.27 6.02
CA TYR A 75 2.70 -11.12 7.15
C TYR A 75 3.54 -12.40 7.16
N GLY A 76 4.09 -12.74 8.32
CA GLY A 76 4.96 -13.91 8.51
C GLY A 76 6.45 -13.54 8.61
N ASP A 77 7.32 -14.53 8.43
CA ASP A 77 8.76 -14.33 8.43
C ASP A 77 9.19 -13.67 7.11
N LEU A 78 10.11 -12.70 7.15
CA LEU A 78 10.60 -12.02 5.95
C LEU A 78 11.28 -12.98 4.95
N ARG A 79 11.83 -14.10 5.44
CA ARG A 79 12.45 -15.16 4.63
C ARG A 79 11.42 -16.16 4.10
N GLN A 80 10.24 -16.22 4.71
CA GLN A 80 9.13 -17.10 4.32
C GLN A 80 7.80 -16.34 4.50
N PRO A 81 7.51 -15.37 3.61
CA PRO A 81 6.32 -14.57 3.72
C PRO A 81 5.09 -15.47 3.56
N GLN A 82 4.18 -15.40 4.52
CA GLN A 82 2.93 -16.17 4.49
C GLN A 82 1.83 -15.43 3.75
N GLY A 83 1.97 -14.11 3.60
CA GLY A 83 1.06 -13.28 2.82
C GLY A 83 1.33 -11.79 2.99
N VAL A 84 0.37 -10.99 2.58
CA VAL A 84 0.39 -9.53 2.68
C VAL A 84 -0.89 -9.03 3.35
N ILE A 85 -0.75 -8.02 4.20
CA ILE A 85 -1.85 -7.26 4.77
C ILE A 85 -1.89 -5.93 4.05
N LEU A 86 -3.02 -5.62 3.44
CA LEU A 86 -3.30 -4.33 2.81
C LEU A 86 -4.32 -3.58 3.66
N SER A 87 -3.95 -2.41 4.18
CA SER A 87 -4.79 -1.58 5.04
C SER A 87 -5.14 -0.28 4.35
N CYS A 88 -6.42 -0.03 4.11
CA CYS A 88 -6.91 1.27 3.69
C CYS A 88 -6.95 2.22 4.89
N VAL A 89 -6.27 3.35 4.79
CA VAL A 89 -6.19 4.37 5.85
C VAL A 89 -6.67 5.73 5.35
N GLY A 90 -7.21 6.53 6.26
CA GLY A 90 -7.64 7.90 6.01
C GLY A 90 -6.50 8.92 6.03
N ASP A 91 -6.82 10.11 6.54
CA ASP A 91 -5.91 11.25 6.76
C ASP A 91 -4.74 10.95 7.70
N THR A 92 -4.91 9.95 8.58
CA THR A 92 -3.85 9.45 9.44
C THR A 92 -3.73 7.93 9.32
N PRO A 93 -2.53 7.37 9.47
CA PRO A 93 -2.30 5.93 9.35
C PRO A 93 -2.93 5.12 10.52
N ASN A 94 -3.36 5.79 11.59
CA ASN A 94 -4.11 5.17 12.69
C ASN A 94 -5.61 5.04 12.41
N ARG A 95 -6.12 5.73 11.38
CA ARG A 95 -7.53 5.68 10.98
C ARG A 95 -7.70 4.65 9.87
N VAL A 96 -7.76 3.38 10.27
CA VAL A 96 -7.99 2.26 9.34
C VAL A 96 -9.46 2.22 8.95
N VAL A 97 -9.74 2.31 7.65
CA VAL A 97 -11.08 2.17 7.06
C VAL A 97 -11.44 0.69 6.95
N PHE A 98 -10.52 -0.10 6.40
CA PHE A 98 -10.57 -1.56 6.38
C PHE A 98 -9.15 -2.14 6.21
N ALA A 99 -8.98 -3.41 6.52
CA ALA A 99 -7.73 -4.13 6.29
C ALA A 99 -8.01 -5.54 5.79
N CYS A 100 -7.20 -6.02 4.85
CA CYS A 100 -7.37 -7.30 4.18
C CYS A 100 -6.08 -8.11 4.18
N TYR A 101 -6.17 -9.38 4.55
CA TYR A 101 -5.08 -10.34 4.44
C TYR A 101 -5.22 -11.19 3.18
N PHE A 102 -4.17 -11.20 2.36
CA PHE A 102 -4.05 -12.04 1.17
C PHE A 102 -2.88 -13.02 1.38
N PRO A 103 -3.13 -14.34 1.40
CA PRO A 103 -2.07 -15.32 1.54
C PRO A 103 -1.13 -15.30 0.33
N ALA A 104 0.14 -15.60 0.56
CA ALA A 104 1.06 -15.95 -0.50
C ALA A 104 0.63 -17.33 -1.05
N ASN A 105 0.29 -17.38 -2.34
CA ASN A 105 0.00 -18.63 -3.03
C ASN A 105 1.26 -19.49 -3.17
#